data_AF-A0A2K5M0T7-F1
#
_entry.id   AF-A0A2K5M0T7-F1
#
_cell.length_a   1.000
_cell.length_b   1.000
_cell.length_c   1.000
_cell.angle_alpha   90.00
_cell.angle_beta   90.00
_cell.angle_gamma   90.00
#
_symmetry.space_group_name_H-M   'P 1'
#
loop_
_entity.id
_entity.type
_entity.pdbx_description
1 polymer ?
#
loop_
_entity_poly.entity_id
_entity_poly.type
_entity_poly.pdbx_seq_one_letter_code
_entity_poly.pdbx_strand_id
1 'polypeptide(L)'
;MALPHDSNETSYLLPPNNEDWDRQAIPDFVYGQKDLMAEGIQWPRNAPGVLEALPQSPFDAALCSAWKQRVELGLFRYRLRELQTQILPGAVGFVAQLNVERGVQRRRPQTIKSVRQAFDPEQFNFNKIQPGEVLFRLHREPDLPGTLLQEDILVVINVSPLEWGHVLLVPEPARGLPQRLLPGALRAGIEAVLLSLHPGFRVGFNSLGGLASVNHLHLHGYYLAHRLPVEQAPSEPLDPGGHLHLLRGLPAPGFLFYTRGPGLDLESLICRVCRATDYLTDHEIAHNLFVTRGAPPGKTSPSSALTGVRVILWARKSCFGIKDGEAFNVALCELAGHLPVKTSQDFSSLTEAAAVALIQDCRLPPSQAEENLREWSRVPVGPANQRKTMLRKRNLRNVLKRKLPSPLTLHSRLS
;
A
#
# COMPACT_ATOMS: atom_id res chain seq x y z
N MET A 1 6.85 39.69 28.81
CA MET A 1 6.88 38.38 29.48
C MET A 1 7.22 37.36 28.42
N ALA A 2 8.40 36.74 28.52
CA ALA A 2 8.82 35.69 27.60
C ALA A 2 7.99 34.44 27.90
N LEU A 3 7.32 33.91 26.88
CA LEU A 3 6.70 32.59 26.96
C LEU A 3 7.82 31.56 27.11
N PRO A 4 7.68 30.55 28.00
CA PRO A 4 8.67 29.48 28.08
C PRO A 4 8.62 28.69 26.76
N HIS A 5 9.78 28.52 26.14
CA HIS A 5 9.97 27.49 25.13
C HIS A 5 9.75 26.13 25.82
N ASP A 6 8.70 25.41 25.42
CA ASP A 6 8.53 24.01 25.81
C ASP A 6 9.70 23.19 25.26
N SER A 7 10.61 22.79 26.16
CA SER A 7 11.80 21.99 25.90
C SER A 7 11.50 20.49 25.78
N ASN A 8 10.30 20.12 25.32
CA ASN A 8 9.81 18.74 25.30
C ASN A 8 9.31 18.29 23.91
N GLU A 9 9.77 18.91 22.82
CA GLU A 9 9.58 18.33 21.48
C GLU A 9 10.42 17.05 21.36
N THR A 10 9.76 15.91 21.19
CA THR A 10 10.42 14.64 20.90
C THR A 10 11.25 14.80 19.62
N SER A 11 12.58 14.81 19.76
CA SER A 11 13.47 14.85 18.60
C SER A 11 13.45 13.50 17.89
N TYR A 12 13.07 13.51 16.61
CA TYR A 12 13.18 12.36 15.70
C TYR A 12 14.56 12.28 15.02
N LEU A 13 15.47 13.19 15.40
CA LEU A 13 16.80 13.31 14.85
C LEU A 13 17.78 12.45 15.65
N LEU A 14 18.70 11.79 14.92
CA LEU A 14 19.81 11.06 15.52
C LEU A 14 20.89 12.02 15.99
N PRO A 15 21.68 11.64 17.01
CA PRO A 15 22.92 12.34 17.32
C PRO A 15 23.91 12.21 16.15
N PRO A 16 24.84 13.17 16.01
CA PRO A 16 25.81 13.18 14.91
C PRO A 16 26.81 12.00 14.96
N ASN A 17 27.04 11.41 16.14
CA ASN A 17 27.92 10.27 16.32
C ASN A 17 27.17 8.94 16.17
N ASN A 18 27.69 8.01 15.38
CA ASN A 18 27.01 6.76 15.05
C ASN A 18 27.07 5.71 16.16
N GLU A 19 28.09 5.75 17.02
CA GLU A 19 28.22 4.84 18.17
C GLU A 19 27.09 4.98 19.20
N ASP A 20 26.40 6.12 19.18
CA ASP A 20 25.32 6.42 20.12
C ASP A 20 23.94 6.00 19.60
N TRP A 21 23.82 5.59 18.33
CA TRP A 21 22.52 5.21 17.73
C TRP A 21 21.95 3.94 18.36
N ASP A 22 22.80 2.95 18.66
CA ASP A 22 22.39 1.69 19.31
C ASP A 22 21.87 1.90 20.75
N ARG A 23 22.25 3.01 21.38
CA ARG A 23 21.91 3.31 22.78
C ARG A 23 20.61 4.11 22.90
N GLN A 24 20.13 4.68 21.79
CA GLN A 24 18.93 5.50 21.79
C GLN A 24 17.69 4.64 21.60
N ALA A 25 16.71 4.81 22.49
CA ALA A 25 15.39 4.23 22.27
C ALA A 25 14.76 4.83 21.00
N ILE A 26 14.06 4.00 20.23
CA ILE A 26 13.32 4.45 19.06
C ILE A 26 12.25 5.45 19.54
N PRO A 27 12.23 6.70 19.06
CA PRO A 27 11.23 7.67 19.48
C PRO A 27 9.83 7.30 18.97
N ASP A 28 8.81 7.65 19.74
CA ASP A 28 7.42 7.40 19.39
C ASP A 28 6.79 8.63 18.77
N PHE A 29 6.21 8.47 17.59
CA PHE A 29 5.27 9.44 17.04
C PHE A 29 3.87 9.06 17.52
N VAL A 30 3.40 9.76 18.55
CA VAL A 30 2.09 9.53 19.16
C VAL A 30 1.02 10.35 18.46
N TYR A 31 -0.10 9.72 18.11
CA TYR A 31 -1.24 10.39 17.49
C TYR A 31 -2.57 9.81 17.95
N GLY A 32 -3.59 10.66 18.01
CA GLY A 32 -4.94 10.29 18.37
C GLY A 32 -5.95 10.51 17.25
N GLN A 33 -7.21 10.25 17.56
CA GLN A 33 -8.32 10.38 16.60
C GLN A 33 -8.43 11.79 16.01
N LYS A 34 -8.13 12.83 16.81
CA LYS A 34 -8.19 14.24 16.38
C LYS A 34 -7.21 14.56 15.25
N ASP A 35 -6.06 13.90 15.23
CA ASP A 35 -4.99 14.15 14.25
C ASP A 35 -5.33 13.54 12.88
N LEU A 36 -6.31 12.64 12.83
CA LEU A 36 -6.80 11.97 11.62
C LEU A 36 -7.95 12.70 10.92
N MET A 37 -8.44 13.81 11.49
CA MET A 37 -9.62 14.54 10.99
C MET A 37 -9.27 15.71 10.06
N ALA A 38 -8.08 15.73 9.45
CA ALA A 38 -7.67 16.83 8.59
C ALA A 38 -8.59 16.98 7.36
N GLU A 39 -9.15 18.19 7.20
CA GLU A 39 -10.04 18.57 6.10
C GLU A 39 -9.37 19.58 5.15
N GLY A 40 -10.03 19.88 4.02
CA GLY A 40 -9.56 20.90 3.09
C GLY A 40 -8.33 20.51 2.25
N ILE A 41 -7.91 19.24 2.31
CA ILE A 41 -6.78 18.73 1.53
C ILE A 41 -7.09 18.83 0.03
N GLN A 42 -6.28 19.62 -0.66
CA GLN A 42 -6.37 19.80 -2.10
C GLN A 42 -5.00 20.18 -2.66
N TRP A 43 -4.81 19.85 -3.91
CA TRP A 43 -3.66 20.31 -4.68
C TRP A 43 -3.75 21.81 -4.99
N PRO A 44 -2.62 22.53 -5.02
CA PRO A 44 -2.57 23.93 -5.43
C PRO A 44 -3.12 24.13 -6.86
N ARG A 45 -3.77 25.27 -7.12
CA ARG A 45 -4.30 25.59 -8.46
C ARG A 45 -3.20 25.90 -9.48
N ASN A 46 -2.10 26.53 -9.05
CA ASN A 46 -1.08 27.11 -9.93
C ASN A 46 0.34 26.53 -9.74
N ALA A 47 0.54 25.52 -8.88
CA ALA A 47 1.87 25.02 -8.53
C ALA A 47 1.92 23.51 -8.22
N PRO A 48 1.55 22.61 -9.16
CA PRO A 48 1.98 21.21 -9.05
C PRO A 48 3.51 21.14 -9.17
N GLY A 49 4.17 20.37 -8.30
CA GLY A 49 5.61 20.09 -8.38
C GLY A 49 6.49 20.68 -7.27
N VAL A 50 5.99 21.60 -6.42
CA VAL A 50 6.77 22.17 -5.30
C VAL A 50 6.33 21.55 -3.98
N LEU A 51 7.19 20.68 -3.44
CA LEU A 51 6.94 19.94 -2.20
C LEU A 51 6.82 20.85 -0.96
N GLU A 52 7.60 21.92 -0.92
CA GLU A 52 7.71 22.85 0.24
C GLU A 52 6.61 23.93 0.27
N ALA A 53 5.79 24.04 -0.77
CA ALA A 53 4.78 25.09 -0.88
C ALA A 53 3.45 24.78 -0.14
N LEU A 54 3.36 23.62 0.50
CA LEU A 54 2.15 23.10 1.13
C LEU A 54 2.28 23.07 2.66
N PRO A 55 1.18 23.25 3.40
CA PRO A 55 1.18 23.14 4.86
C PRO A 55 1.64 21.75 5.28
N GLN A 56 2.45 21.69 6.34
CA GLN A 56 2.96 20.45 6.92
C GLN A 56 2.22 20.13 8.22
N SER A 57 1.78 18.89 8.38
CA SER A 57 1.35 18.35 9.68
C SER A 57 2.56 18.12 10.59
N PRO A 58 2.34 17.89 11.90
CA PRO A 58 3.39 17.35 12.78
C PRO A 58 4.01 16.04 12.25
N PHE A 59 3.19 15.18 11.63
CA PHE A 59 3.65 13.93 11.00
C PHE A 59 4.59 14.22 9.82
N ASP A 60 4.22 15.17 8.96
CA ASP A 60 5.06 15.58 7.83
C ASP A 60 6.38 16.16 8.36
N ALA A 61 6.33 17.10 9.30
CA ALA A 61 7.53 17.69 9.88
C ALA A 61 8.48 16.63 10.47
N ALA A 62 7.94 15.67 11.23
CA ALA A 62 8.70 14.57 11.82
C ALA A 62 9.38 13.68 10.76
N LEU A 63 8.60 13.18 9.79
CA LEU A 63 9.11 12.30 8.75
C LEU A 63 10.13 13.02 7.87
N CYS A 64 9.83 14.23 7.44
CA CYS A 64 10.61 14.98 6.46
C CYS A 64 11.95 15.44 7.04
N SER A 65 11.95 15.95 8.27
CA SER A 65 13.19 16.37 8.95
C SER A 65 14.10 15.18 9.24
N ALA A 66 13.55 14.09 9.78
CA ALA A 66 14.32 12.88 10.07
C ALA A 66 14.87 12.26 8.77
N TRP A 67 14.04 12.11 7.73
CA TRP A 67 14.48 11.56 6.44
C TRP A 67 15.60 12.40 5.82
N LYS A 68 15.49 13.74 5.83
CA LYS A 68 16.55 14.65 5.36
C LYS A 68 17.85 14.48 6.14
N GLN A 69 17.77 14.35 7.46
CA GLN A 69 18.95 14.10 8.27
C GLN A 69 19.61 12.75 7.92
N ARG A 70 18.83 11.69 7.66
CA ARG A 70 19.40 10.39 7.24
C ARG A 70 20.12 10.50 5.89
N VAL A 71 19.72 11.43 5.02
CA VAL A 71 20.44 11.75 3.77
C VAL A 71 21.79 12.39 4.08
N GLU A 72 21.82 13.36 4.99
CA GLU A 72 23.03 14.06 5.42
C GLU A 72 24.02 13.12 6.13
N LEU A 73 23.51 12.13 6.87
CA LEU A 73 24.30 11.07 7.51
C LEU A 73 24.77 9.96 6.54
N GLY A 74 24.38 10.00 5.27
CA GLY A 74 24.85 9.05 4.25
C GLY A 74 24.27 7.63 4.38
N LEU A 75 23.09 7.47 4.97
CA LEU A 75 22.47 6.15 5.22
C LEU A 75 21.74 5.54 4.00
N PHE A 76 21.76 6.24 2.87
CA PHE A 76 21.16 5.78 1.62
C PHE A 76 22.22 5.23 0.67
N ARG A 77 21.84 4.27 -0.18
CA ARG A 77 22.75 3.69 -1.19
C ARG A 77 23.19 4.70 -2.26
N TYR A 78 22.36 5.71 -2.48
CA TYR A 78 22.64 6.86 -3.34
C TYR A 78 21.86 8.05 -2.80
N ARG A 79 22.35 9.25 -3.10
CA ARG A 79 21.67 10.48 -2.73
C ARG A 79 20.62 10.80 -3.78
N LEU A 80 19.33 10.75 -3.41
CA LEU A 80 18.26 11.17 -4.29
C LEU A 80 18.41 12.66 -4.62
N ARG A 81 18.72 12.96 -5.88
CA ARG A 81 18.73 14.32 -6.42
C ARG A 81 17.34 14.69 -6.93
N GLU A 82 17.18 15.92 -7.37
CA GLU A 82 15.99 16.34 -8.10
C GLU A 82 15.79 15.41 -9.33
N LEU A 83 14.64 14.75 -9.38
CA LEU A 83 14.30 13.80 -10.43
C LEU A 83 13.77 14.56 -11.64
N GLN A 84 14.35 14.28 -12.82
CA GLN A 84 13.78 14.77 -14.08
C GLN A 84 12.39 14.17 -14.22
N THR A 85 11.39 15.05 -14.27
CA THR A 85 9.97 14.67 -14.23
C THR A 85 9.27 15.21 -15.47
N GLN A 86 8.49 14.38 -16.14
CA GLN A 86 7.63 14.78 -17.25
C GLN A 86 6.23 14.18 -17.10
N ILE A 87 5.22 14.94 -17.51
CA ILE A 87 3.87 14.40 -17.71
C ILE A 87 3.81 13.89 -19.13
N LEU A 88 3.57 12.58 -19.31
CA LEU A 88 3.45 12.01 -20.64
C LEU A 88 2.24 12.62 -21.35
N PRO A 89 2.39 13.06 -22.61
CA PRO A 89 1.29 13.64 -23.36
C PRO A 89 0.26 12.55 -23.69
N GLY A 90 -0.99 12.78 -23.28
CA GLY A 90 -2.13 11.90 -23.54
C GLY A 90 -3.30 12.15 -22.59
N ALA A 91 -4.24 11.21 -22.56
CA ALA A 91 -5.48 11.32 -21.80
C ALA A 91 -5.35 10.88 -20.33
N VAL A 92 -4.34 10.08 -20.00
CA VAL A 92 -4.09 9.59 -18.63
C VAL A 92 -3.26 10.59 -17.84
N GLY A 93 -2.25 11.19 -18.48
CA GLY A 93 -1.35 12.12 -17.81
C GLY A 93 -0.42 11.44 -16.80
N PHE A 94 0.24 10.35 -17.22
CA PHE A 94 1.22 9.65 -16.40
C PHE A 94 2.37 10.58 -15.98
N VAL A 95 2.81 10.46 -14.72
CA VAL A 95 3.98 11.17 -14.20
C VAL A 95 5.18 10.26 -14.38
N ALA A 96 6.04 10.52 -15.35
CA ALA A 96 7.29 9.78 -15.55
C ALA A 96 8.45 10.50 -14.86
N GLN A 97 9.27 9.75 -14.11
CA GLN A 97 10.46 10.26 -13.43
C GLN A 97 11.70 9.43 -13.76
N LEU A 98 12.78 10.07 -14.18
CA LEU A 98 14.05 9.40 -14.44
C LEU A 98 14.84 9.21 -13.15
N ASN A 99 15.10 7.96 -12.78
CA ASN A 99 15.93 7.61 -11.62
C ASN A 99 16.93 6.49 -11.98
N VAL A 100 18.02 6.88 -12.65
CA VAL A 100 19.07 5.96 -13.12
C VAL A 100 19.78 5.27 -11.96
N GLU A 101 20.11 6.01 -10.90
CA GLU A 101 20.81 5.48 -9.73
C GLU A 101 20.00 4.37 -9.08
N ARG A 102 18.67 4.53 -8.97
CA ARG A 102 17.81 3.47 -8.46
C ARG A 102 17.81 2.21 -9.32
N GLY A 103 17.88 2.38 -10.64
CA GLY A 103 17.98 1.25 -11.58
C GLY A 103 19.22 0.39 -11.34
N VAL A 104 20.33 1.01 -10.92
CA VAL A 104 21.64 0.35 -10.75
C VAL A 104 21.93 -0.06 -9.31
N GLN A 105 21.60 0.79 -8.33
CA GLN A 105 22.03 0.67 -6.93
C GLN A 105 21.05 -0.13 -6.05
N ARG A 106 19.82 -0.35 -6.53
CA ARG A 106 18.81 -1.10 -5.79
C ARG A 106 19.30 -2.54 -5.56
N ARG A 107 19.00 -3.08 -4.37
CA ARG A 107 19.28 -4.49 -4.06
C ARG A 107 18.58 -5.40 -5.07
N ARG A 108 19.26 -6.47 -5.48
CA ARG A 108 18.64 -7.57 -6.23
C ARG A 108 17.44 -8.13 -5.45
N PRO A 109 16.26 -8.27 -6.07
CA PRO A 109 15.10 -8.89 -5.42
C PRO A 109 15.41 -10.30 -4.91
N GLN A 110 14.73 -10.72 -3.85
CA GLN A 110 14.77 -12.10 -3.38
C GLN A 110 14.20 -13.07 -4.43
N THR A 111 14.63 -14.33 -4.37
CA THR A 111 14.03 -15.37 -5.20
C THR A 111 12.67 -15.71 -4.64
N ILE A 112 11.62 -15.28 -5.34
CA ILE A 112 10.23 -15.52 -4.99
C ILE A 112 9.68 -16.62 -5.90
N LYS A 113 9.14 -17.69 -5.30
CA LYS A 113 8.59 -18.85 -6.02
C LYS A 113 7.08 -18.97 -5.93
N SER A 114 6.47 -18.30 -4.95
CA SER A 114 5.03 -18.38 -4.65
C SER A 114 4.58 -17.10 -3.96
N VAL A 115 3.30 -16.76 -4.11
CA VAL A 115 2.69 -15.63 -3.39
C VAL A 115 2.62 -15.93 -1.89
N ARG A 116 2.52 -17.20 -1.51
CA ARG A 116 2.44 -17.71 -0.13
C ARG A 116 3.78 -18.15 0.44
N GLN A 117 4.89 -17.80 -0.20
CA GLN A 117 6.22 -18.17 0.29
C GLN A 117 6.42 -17.73 1.75
N ALA A 118 6.83 -18.68 2.59
CA ALA A 118 7.09 -18.43 4.00
C ALA A 118 8.24 -17.45 4.21
N PHE A 119 8.19 -16.71 5.32
CA PHE A 119 9.30 -15.88 5.77
C PHE A 119 10.56 -16.73 5.94
N ASP A 120 11.71 -16.16 5.57
CA ASP A 120 13.01 -16.80 5.65
C ASP A 120 13.97 -15.88 6.42
N PRO A 121 14.38 -16.24 7.65
CA PRO A 121 15.27 -15.42 8.47
C PRO A 121 16.69 -15.34 7.89
N GLU A 122 17.10 -16.27 7.03
CA GLU A 122 18.45 -16.30 6.43
C GLU A 122 18.58 -15.27 5.32
N GLN A 123 17.51 -15.02 4.57
CA GLN A 123 17.47 -13.93 3.59
C GLN A 123 17.47 -12.55 4.26
N PHE A 124 17.72 -11.50 3.46
CA PHE A 124 17.61 -10.14 3.98
C PHE A 124 16.20 -9.88 4.55
N ASN A 125 16.13 -9.27 5.71
CA ASN A 125 14.87 -8.87 6.34
C ASN A 125 15.12 -7.64 7.23
N PHE A 126 14.05 -6.94 7.62
CA PHE A 126 14.15 -5.70 8.39
C PHE A 126 14.70 -5.84 9.82
N ASN A 127 15.00 -7.05 10.33
CA ASN A 127 15.79 -7.20 11.56
C ASN A 127 17.31 -7.06 11.32
N LYS A 128 17.74 -6.89 10.05
CA LYS A 128 19.14 -6.77 9.62
C LYS A 128 19.51 -5.36 9.13
N ILE A 129 18.64 -4.38 9.38
CA ILE A 129 18.91 -2.96 9.04
C ILE A 129 19.79 -2.33 10.12
N GLN A 130 20.45 -1.22 9.78
CA GLN A 130 21.16 -0.44 10.78
C GLN A 130 20.14 0.34 11.65
N PRO A 131 20.39 0.52 12.96
CA PRO A 131 19.49 1.27 13.84
C PRO A 131 19.19 2.68 13.33
N GLY A 132 20.19 3.35 12.74
CA GLY A 132 20.04 4.70 12.18
C GLY A 132 19.06 4.80 11.00
N GLU A 133 18.69 3.66 10.37
CA GLU A 133 17.68 3.62 9.31
C GLU A 133 16.26 3.81 9.87
N VAL A 134 16.04 3.60 11.17
CA VAL A 134 14.73 3.82 11.82
C VAL A 134 14.54 5.31 12.11
N LEU A 135 13.39 5.84 11.70
CA LEU A 135 13.00 7.23 12.00
C LEU A 135 12.32 7.32 13.36
N PHE A 136 11.24 6.56 13.53
CA PHE A 136 10.41 6.53 14.73
C PHE A 136 9.46 5.33 14.68
N ARG A 137 8.74 5.10 15.77
CA ARG A 137 7.63 4.16 15.86
C ARG A 137 6.31 4.91 15.79
N LEU A 138 5.43 4.50 14.89
CA LEU A 138 4.10 5.08 14.76
C LEU A 138 3.20 4.48 15.86
N HIS A 139 2.74 5.31 16.80
CA HIS A 139 2.00 4.87 17.98
C HIS A 139 0.64 5.57 18.07
N ARG A 140 -0.44 4.83 17.83
CA ARG A 140 -1.80 5.37 17.98
C ARG A 140 -2.24 5.26 19.42
N GLU A 141 -2.79 6.35 19.93
CA GLU A 141 -3.43 6.37 21.24
C GLU A 141 -4.68 5.47 21.22
N PRO A 142 -4.90 4.69 22.28
CA PRO A 142 -6.09 3.86 22.40
C PRO A 142 -7.36 4.73 22.46
N ASP A 143 -8.40 4.34 21.73
CA ASP A 143 -9.68 5.05 21.73
C ASP A 143 -10.38 4.97 23.10
N LEU A 144 -10.10 3.91 23.87
CA LEU A 144 -10.67 3.64 25.19
C LEU A 144 -9.59 3.12 26.15
N PRO A 145 -9.63 3.50 27.44
CA PRO A 145 -8.75 2.93 28.45
C PRO A 145 -8.87 1.40 28.49
N GLY A 146 -7.76 0.68 28.38
CA GLY A 146 -7.72 -0.79 28.50
C GLY A 146 -7.91 -1.59 27.20
N THR A 147 -7.98 -0.95 26.02
CA THR A 147 -7.86 -1.68 24.75
C THR A 147 -6.46 -2.25 24.56
N LEU A 148 -6.36 -3.45 23.94
CA LEU A 148 -5.12 -4.18 23.71
C LEU A 148 -4.06 -3.33 22.99
N LEU A 149 -2.79 -3.62 23.30
CA LEU A 149 -1.61 -3.05 22.67
C LEU A 149 -1.73 -3.11 21.14
N GLN A 150 -1.55 -1.95 20.53
CA GLN A 150 -1.56 -1.79 19.08
C GLN A 150 -0.25 -2.32 18.49
N GLU A 151 -0.29 -2.83 17.26
CA GLU A 151 0.91 -3.32 16.55
C GLU A 151 1.95 -2.20 16.47
N ASP A 152 3.19 -2.47 16.85
CA ASP A 152 4.29 -1.54 16.69
C ASP A 152 4.64 -1.42 15.21
N ILE A 153 4.50 -0.22 14.65
CA ILE A 153 4.85 0.06 13.26
C ILE A 153 6.12 0.90 13.24
N LEU A 154 7.24 0.30 12.84
CA LEU A 154 8.46 1.06 12.62
C LEU A 154 8.36 1.81 11.30
N VAL A 155 8.69 3.10 11.33
CA VAL A 155 8.90 3.92 10.14
C VAL A 155 10.39 3.93 9.84
N VAL A 156 10.79 3.31 8.74
CA VAL A 156 12.19 3.08 8.36
C VAL A 156 12.47 3.75 7.03
N ILE A 157 13.65 4.35 6.81
CA ILE A 157 13.99 4.87 5.49
C ILE A 157 14.06 3.72 4.47
N ASN A 158 13.62 3.99 3.24
CA ASN A 158 13.99 3.12 2.14
C ASN A 158 15.36 3.55 1.62
N VAL A 159 16.40 2.77 1.95
CA VAL A 159 17.79 3.04 1.51
C VAL A 159 18.00 3.04 -0.01
N SER A 160 16.98 2.68 -0.81
CA SER A 160 16.91 2.86 -2.27
C SER A 160 15.68 3.70 -2.66
N PRO A 161 15.70 5.01 -2.33
CA PRO A 161 14.52 5.86 -2.32
C PRO A 161 14.01 6.08 -3.75
N LEU A 162 12.71 5.84 -3.96
CA LEU A 162 12.07 6.05 -5.25
C LEU A 162 11.93 7.54 -5.52
N GLU A 163 11.54 8.23 -4.47
CA GLU A 163 11.12 9.61 -4.41
C GLU A 163 11.45 10.13 -3.00
N TRP A 164 11.37 11.44 -2.81
CA TRP A 164 11.59 12.09 -1.54
C TRP A 164 10.65 11.55 -0.43
N GLY A 165 11.20 11.45 0.78
CA GLY A 165 10.49 10.92 1.94
C GLY A 165 10.09 9.45 1.78
N HIS A 166 10.73 8.69 0.87
CA HIS A 166 10.45 7.27 0.71
C HIS A 166 10.89 6.48 1.96
N VAL A 167 9.89 6.02 2.69
CA VAL A 167 9.99 5.23 3.91
C VAL A 167 9.26 3.89 3.73
N LEU A 168 9.45 3.00 4.69
CA LEU A 168 8.81 1.72 4.84
C LEU A 168 8.07 1.71 6.19
N LEU A 169 6.82 1.25 6.18
CA LEU A 169 6.08 0.91 7.40
C LEU A 169 6.26 -0.58 7.65
N VAL A 170 6.96 -0.93 8.73
CA VAL A 170 7.34 -2.31 9.07
C VAL A 170 6.66 -2.72 10.38
N PRO A 171 5.55 -3.47 10.33
CA PRO A 171 4.85 -3.95 11.51
C PRO A 171 5.65 -5.05 12.21
N GLU A 172 5.91 -4.88 13.49
CA GLU A 172 6.47 -5.88 14.42
C GLU A 172 7.60 -6.74 13.79
N PRO A 173 8.71 -6.13 13.35
CA PRO A 173 9.74 -6.83 12.57
C PRO A 173 10.30 -8.08 13.26
N ALA A 174 10.34 -8.10 14.59
CA ALA A 174 10.76 -9.25 15.39
C ALA A 174 9.89 -10.51 15.18
N ARG A 175 8.63 -10.35 14.72
CA ARG A 175 7.72 -11.46 14.43
C ARG A 175 8.03 -12.17 13.11
N GLY A 176 8.88 -11.60 12.24
CA GLY A 176 9.24 -12.20 10.96
C GLY A 176 8.01 -12.48 10.08
N LEU A 177 7.10 -11.51 9.99
CA LEU A 177 5.84 -11.69 9.25
C LEU A 177 6.14 -11.78 7.74
N PRO A 178 5.62 -12.78 7.01
CA PRO A 178 5.78 -12.83 5.56
C PRO A 178 5.08 -11.63 4.89
N GLN A 179 5.43 -11.31 3.64
CA GLN A 179 4.85 -10.20 2.87
C GLN A 179 3.38 -10.47 2.46
N ARG A 180 2.51 -10.49 3.47
CA ARG A 180 1.05 -10.67 3.41
C ARG A 180 0.41 -9.55 4.24
N LEU A 181 -0.52 -8.82 3.62
CA LEU A 181 -1.14 -7.66 4.26
C LEU A 181 -1.97 -8.06 5.48
N LEU A 182 -1.72 -7.40 6.61
CA LEU A 182 -2.46 -7.57 7.86
C LEU A 182 -3.33 -6.33 8.18
N PRO A 183 -4.40 -6.48 8.98
CA PRO A 183 -5.28 -5.37 9.34
C PRO A 183 -4.57 -4.17 9.98
N GLY A 184 -3.67 -4.40 10.95
CA GLY A 184 -2.98 -3.29 11.64
C GLY A 184 -1.99 -2.57 10.71
N ALA A 185 -1.26 -3.32 9.87
CA ALA A 185 -0.41 -2.75 8.83
C ALA A 185 -1.18 -1.87 7.82
N LEU A 186 -2.35 -2.33 7.36
CA LEU A 186 -3.21 -1.54 6.48
C LEU A 186 -3.77 -0.30 7.19
N ARG A 187 -4.20 -0.45 8.45
CA ARG A 187 -4.67 0.68 9.27
C ARG A 187 -3.60 1.76 9.37
N ALA A 188 -2.37 1.37 9.74
CA ALA A 188 -1.25 2.28 9.85
C ALA A 188 -0.95 3.01 8.52
N GLY A 189 -1.04 2.30 7.39
CA GLY A 189 -0.90 2.90 6.07
C GLY A 189 -1.97 3.94 5.74
N ILE A 190 -3.23 3.67 6.08
CA ILE A 190 -4.34 4.61 5.88
C ILE A 190 -4.23 5.81 6.82
N GLU A 191 -3.92 5.57 8.09
CA GLU A 191 -3.77 6.61 9.10
C GLU A 191 -2.57 7.51 8.80
N ALA A 192 -1.45 6.98 8.31
CA ALA A 192 -0.33 7.81 7.84
C ALA A 192 -0.74 8.76 6.70
N VAL A 193 -1.61 8.31 5.77
CA VAL A 193 -2.19 9.18 4.72
C VAL A 193 -3.18 10.20 5.28
N LEU A 194 -3.86 9.88 6.39
CA LEU A 194 -4.75 10.82 7.07
C LEU A 194 -3.98 11.88 7.87
N LEU A 195 -2.87 11.50 8.52
CA LEU A 195 -2.00 12.37 9.30
C LEU A 195 -1.31 13.43 8.44
N SER A 196 -0.95 13.09 7.20
CA SER A 196 -0.30 14.03 6.29
C SER A 196 -1.28 15.11 5.78
N LEU A 197 -0.83 16.37 5.80
CA LEU A 197 -1.52 17.48 5.13
C LEU A 197 -1.10 17.59 3.65
N HIS A 198 -0.06 16.87 3.22
CA HIS A 198 0.38 16.87 1.84
C HIS A 198 -0.50 15.93 1.00
N PRO A 199 -1.24 16.43 -0.03
CA PRO A 199 -2.16 15.62 -0.84
C PRO A 199 -1.47 14.47 -1.59
N GLY A 200 -0.17 14.61 -1.83
CA GLY A 200 0.66 13.62 -2.51
C GLY A 200 1.43 12.66 -1.59
N PHE A 201 1.19 12.64 -0.27
CA PHE A 201 1.70 11.54 0.57
C PHE A 201 0.86 10.29 0.33
N ARG A 202 1.54 9.18 0.02
CA ARG A 202 0.88 7.96 -0.45
C ARG A 202 1.52 6.75 0.17
N VAL A 203 0.71 5.73 0.39
CA VAL A 203 1.16 4.44 0.89
C VAL A 203 0.82 3.35 -0.12
N GLY A 204 1.66 2.34 -0.24
CA GLY A 204 1.31 1.18 -1.06
C GLY A 204 1.96 -0.11 -0.62
N PHE A 205 1.42 -1.21 -1.13
CA PHE A 205 1.82 -2.56 -0.81
C PHE A 205 1.98 -3.37 -2.10
N ASN A 206 3.06 -4.14 -2.19
CA ASN A 206 3.26 -5.13 -3.22
C ASN A 206 3.22 -6.50 -2.55
N SER A 207 2.43 -7.44 -3.07
CA SER A 207 2.51 -8.84 -2.64
C SER A 207 3.76 -9.50 -3.22
N LEU A 208 4.13 -10.67 -2.70
CA LEU A 208 5.01 -11.59 -3.43
C LEU A 208 4.38 -11.94 -4.79
N GLY A 209 5.20 -12.02 -5.84
CA GLY A 209 4.74 -12.11 -7.24
C GLY A 209 4.17 -10.80 -7.81
N GLY A 210 3.79 -9.85 -6.96
CA GLY A 210 3.35 -8.48 -7.25
C GLY A 210 4.48 -7.45 -7.25
N LEU A 211 5.72 -7.90 -7.48
CA LEU A 211 6.96 -7.10 -7.45
C LEU A 211 7.43 -6.60 -6.07
N ALA A 212 6.99 -7.23 -4.99
CA ALA A 212 7.72 -7.13 -3.73
C ALA A 212 9.15 -7.67 -3.89
N SER A 213 10.16 -6.97 -3.36
CA SER A 213 11.55 -7.43 -3.42
C SER A 213 12.06 -8.13 -2.15
N VAL A 214 11.32 -8.01 -1.06
CA VAL A 214 11.66 -8.58 0.25
C VAL A 214 10.44 -9.32 0.79
N ASN A 215 10.63 -10.55 1.24
CA ASN A 215 9.62 -11.31 1.96
C ASN A 215 9.69 -11.06 3.47
N HIS A 216 9.31 -9.85 3.87
CA HIS A 216 9.09 -9.46 5.26
C HIS A 216 8.07 -8.32 5.20
N LEU A 217 6.93 -8.42 5.90
CA LEU A 217 5.82 -7.48 5.80
C LEU A 217 6.28 -6.02 5.88
N HIS A 218 6.03 -5.28 4.80
CA HIS A 218 6.24 -3.84 4.74
C HIS A 218 5.27 -3.18 3.76
N LEU A 219 4.93 -1.93 4.04
CA LEU A 219 4.30 -1.01 3.10
C LEU A 219 5.29 0.10 2.76
N HIS A 220 5.17 0.67 1.56
CA HIS A 220 5.92 1.83 1.12
C HIS A 220 5.16 3.09 1.47
N GLY A 221 5.83 4.14 1.97
CA GLY A 221 5.28 5.50 2.10
C GLY A 221 6.18 6.48 1.36
N TYR A 222 5.64 7.44 0.61
CA TYR A 222 6.44 8.46 -0.09
C TYR A 222 5.61 9.68 -0.44
N TYR A 223 6.28 10.81 -0.70
CA TYR A 223 5.64 12.05 -1.17
C TYR A 223 5.91 12.23 -2.65
N LEU A 224 4.88 12.39 -3.47
CA LEU A 224 5.07 12.82 -4.85
C LEU A 224 4.24 14.07 -5.09
N ALA A 225 4.89 15.18 -5.44
CA ALA A 225 4.29 16.51 -5.61
C ALA A 225 3.50 16.69 -6.92
N HIS A 226 2.97 15.60 -7.48
CA HIS A 226 2.15 15.59 -8.69
C HIS A 226 0.85 14.85 -8.45
N ARG A 227 -0.24 15.32 -9.08
CA ARG A 227 -1.53 14.62 -9.11
C ARG A 227 -1.37 13.29 -9.84
N LEU A 228 -2.01 12.25 -9.31
CA LEU A 228 -2.14 10.97 -10.01
C LEU A 228 -3.57 10.75 -10.53
N PRO A 229 -3.74 10.10 -11.69
CA PRO A 229 -5.05 9.87 -12.30
C PRO A 229 -6.00 9.10 -11.39
N VAL A 230 -5.48 8.20 -10.56
CA VAL A 230 -6.28 7.37 -9.64
C VAL A 230 -6.99 8.16 -8.54
N GLU A 231 -6.55 9.38 -8.23
CA GLU A 231 -7.14 10.20 -7.17
C GLU A 231 -8.56 10.62 -7.49
N GLN A 232 -8.89 10.77 -8.77
CA GLN A 232 -10.20 11.22 -9.26
C GLN A 232 -10.84 10.26 -10.26
N ALA A 233 -10.19 9.13 -10.59
CA ALA A 233 -10.68 8.16 -11.54
C ALA A 233 -12.14 7.74 -11.22
N PRO A 234 -13.03 7.72 -12.23
CA PRO A 234 -14.43 7.39 -12.01
C PRO A 234 -14.60 5.90 -11.64
N SER A 235 -15.61 5.61 -10.84
CA SER A 235 -15.89 4.25 -10.38
C SER A 235 -17.38 3.94 -10.30
N GLU A 236 -17.69 2.64 -10.38
CA GLU A 236 -19.06 2.11 -10.28
C GLU A 236 -19.20 1.21 -9.05
N PRO A 237 -20.29 1.31 -8.27
CA PRO A 237 -20.50 0.43 -7.13
C PRO A 237 -20.65 -1.02 -7.58
N LEU A 238 -20.02 -1.94 -6.84
CA LEU A 238 -20.08 -3.39 -7.07
C LEU A 238 -20.90 -4.15 -6.03
N ASP A 239 -21.15 -3.55 -4.87
CA ASP A 239 -22.00 -4.11 -3.83
C ASP A 239 -23.17 -3.16 -3.51
N PRO A 240 -24.32 -3.70 -3.04
CA PRO A 240 -25.49 -2.87 -2.70
C PRO A 240 -25.22 -1.82 -1.62
N GLY A 241 -24.22 -2.04 -0.76
CA GLY A 241 -23.83 -1.09 0.28
C GLY A 241 -22.90 0.03 -0.20
N GLY A 242 -22.42 -0.03 -1.46
CA GLY A 242 -21.54 0.99 -2.03
C GLY A 242 -20.17 1.10 -1.34
N HIS A 243 -19.70 0.03 -0.68
CA HIS A 243 -18.43 -0.02 0.03
C HIS A 243 -17.26 -0.53 -0.84
N LEU A 244 -17.58 -1.15 -1.98
CA LEU A 244 -16.68 -1.67 -2.98
C LEU A 244 -17.10 -1.13 -4.34
N HIS A 245 -16.14 -0.57 -5.08
CA HIS A 245 -16.35 -0.02 -6.41
C HIS A 245 -15.37 -0.61 -7.41
N LEU A 246 -15.75 -0.61 -8.68
CA LEU A 246 -14.89 -0.93 -9.81
C LEU A 246 -14.38 0.36 -10.43
N LEU A 247 -13.06 0.53 -10.46
CA LEU A 247 -12.38 1.45 -11.35
C LEU A 247 -12.28 0.74 -12.71
N ARG A 248 -12.91 1.29 -13.76
CA ARG A 248 -12.81 0.73 -15.13
C ARG A 248 -11.78 1.42 -16.01
N GLY A 249 -11.45 2.67 -15.66
CA GLY A 249 -10.61 3.55 -16.46
C GLY A 249 -9.11 3.28 -16.35
N LEU A 250 -8.34 4.06 -17.11
CA LEU A 250 -6.89 4.14 -16.98
C LEU A 250 -6.51 4.78 -15.65
N PRO A 251 -5.32 4.47 -15.09
CA PRO A 251 -4.22 3.67 -15.67
C PRO A 251 -4.50 2.15 -15.70
N ALA A 252 -5.24 1.61 -14.73
CA ALA A 252 -5.62 0.20 -14.71
C ALA A 252 -6.94 -0.03 -13.96
N PRO A 253 -7.79 -0.97 -14.43
CA PRO A 253 -9.00 -1.34 -13.73
C PRO A 253 -8.63 -2.03 -12.42
N GLY A 254 -9.33 -1.69 -11.37
CA GLY A 254 -9.03 -2.13 -10.02
C GLY A 254 -10.24 -1.99 -9.11
N PHE A 255 -10.07 -2.45 -7.88
CA PHE A 255 -11.11 -2.44 -6.88
C PHE A 255 -10.87 -1.31 -5.91
N LEU A 256 -11.83 -0.39 -5.83
CA LEU A 256 -11.75 0.80 -5.00
C LEU A 256 -12.59 0.61 -3.74
N PHE A 257 -11.95 0.86 -2.61
CA PHE A 257 -12.57 1.06 -1.32
C PHE A 257 -12.35 2.52 -0.90
N TYR A 258 -13.28 3.08 -0.16
CA TYR A 258 -13.22 4.49 0.22
C TYR A 258 -13.70 4.71 1.65
N THR A 259 -13.01 5.62 2.34
CA THR A 259 -13.45 6.16 3.62
C THR A 259 -13.24 7.67 3.63
N ARG A 260 -14.09 8.40 4.36
CA ARG A 260 -13.93 9.85 4.57
C ARG A 260 -12.93 10.16 5.69
N GLY A 261 -12.66 9.21 6.57
CA GLY A 261 -11.83 9.42 7.75
C GLY A 261 -11.87 8.22 8.69
N PRO A 262 -11.48 8.42 9.96
CA PRO A 262 -11.46 7.35 10.95
C PRO A 262 -12.87 6.97 11.45
N GLY A 263 -13.02 5.82 12.11
CA GLY A 263 -14.29 5.34 12.67
C GLY A 263 -14.74 3.95 12.16
N LEU A 264 -16.02 3.59 12.37
CA LEU A 264 -16.56 2.27 12.04
C LEU A 264 -16.47 1.90 10.54
N ASP A 265 -16.55 2.91 9.67
CA ASP A 265 -16.41 2.73 8.22
C ASP A 265 -14.97 2.31 7.85
N LEU A 266 -13.97 2.89 8.52
CA LEU A 266 -12.57 2.52 8.34
C LEU A 266 -12.31 1.07 8.76
N GLU A 267 -12.83 0.65 9.91
CA GLU A 267 -12.70 -0.73 10.38
C GLU A 267 -13.35 -1.74 9.42
N SER A 268 -14.54 -1.39 8.92
CA SER A 268 -15.24 -2.21 7.92
C SER A 268 -14.48 -2.27 6.60
N LEU A 269 -13.87 -1.16 6.18
CA LEU A 269 -13.01 -1.09 4.99
C LEU A 269 -11.79 -1.99 5.15
N ILE A 270 -11.03 -1.85 6.24
CA ILE A 270 -9.84 -2.65 6.53
C ILE A 270 -10.18 -4.15 6.51
N CYS A 271 -11.24 -4.55 7.21
CA CYS A 271 -11.69 -5.93 7.25
C CYS A 271 -12.00 -6.50 5.84
N ARG A 272 -12.60 -5.69 4.96
CA ARG A 272 -12.93 -6.11 3.59
C ARG A 272 -11.69 -6.21 2.72
N VAL A 273 -10.82 -5.22 2.77
CA VAL A 273 -9.56 -5.20 2.00
C VAL A 273 -8.71 -6.39 2.39
N CYS A 274 -8.48 -6.63 3.68
CA CYS A 274 -7.68 -7.78 4.14
C CYS A 274 -8.31 -9.12 3.74
N ARG A 275 -9.65 -9.26 3.78
CA ARG A 275 -10.32 -10.46 3.26
C ARG A 275 -10.12 -10.66 1.77
N ALA A 276 -10.10 -9.58 0.99
CA ALA A 276 -9.84 -9.65 -0.45
C ALA A 276 -8.38 -10.04 -0.73
N THR A 277 -7.41 -9.43 -0.04
CA THR A 277 -5.99 -9.78 -0.20
C THR A 277 -5.69 -11.20 0.30
N ASP A 278 -6.31 -11.64 1.40
CA ASP A 278 -6.22 -13.01 1.89
C ASP A 278 -6.71 -14.01 0.85
N TYR A 279 -7.87 -13.74 0.24
CA TYR A 279 -8.39 -14.57 -0.84
C TYR A 279 -7.40 -14.64 -2.01
N LEU A 280 -6.84 -13.51 -2.46
CA LEU A 280 -5.87 -13.48 -3.55
C LEU A 280 -4.61 -14.28 -3.19
N THR A 281 -4.06 -14.07 -2.00
CA THR A 281 -2.90 -14.82 -1.50
C THR A 281 -3.19 -16.32 -1.44
N ASP A 282 -4.32 -16.74 -0.88
CA ASP A 282 -4.69 -18.15 -0.72
C ASP A 282 -4.87 -18.86 -2.08
N HIS A 283 -5.15 -18.11 -3.15
CA HIS A 283 -5.27 -18.60 -4.53
C HIS A 283 -4.02 -18.34 -5.41
N GLU A 284 -2.87 -17.99 -4.81
CA GLU A 284 -1.62 -17.69 -5.53
C GLU A 284 -1.73 -16.52 -6.54
N ILE A 285 -2.65 -15.58 -6.30
CA ILE A 285 -2.85 -14.41 -7.14
C ILE A 285 -2.05 -13.23 -6.59
N ALA A 286 -1.05 -12.79 -7.35
CA ALA A 286 -0.30 -11.59 -7.05
C ALA A 286 -1.19 -10.34 -7.08
N HIS A 287 -0.85 -9.36 -6.26
CA HIS A 287 -1.62 -8.13 -6.15
C HIS A 287 -0.79 -6.95 -5.66
N ASN A 288 -1.30 -5.76 -5.97
CA ASN A 288 -0.79 -4.48 -5.47
C ASN A 288 -1.93 -3.71 -4.82
N LEU A 289 -1.59 -2.94 -3.81
CA LEU A 289 -2.51 -2.04 -3.14
C LEU A 289 -1.91 -0.64 -3.04
N PHE A 290 -2.75 0.38 -3.19
CA PHE A 290 -2.35 1.78 -3.12
C PHE A 290 -3.36 2.60 -2.33
N VAL A 291 -2.85 3.46 -1.47
CA VAL A 291 -3.60 4.30 -0.53
C VAL A 291 -3.22 5.75 -0.82
N THR A 292 -4.21 6.56 -1.13
CA THR A 292 -4.01 7.98 -1.47
C THR A 292 -5.20 8.80 -1.01
N ARG A 293 -4.96 10.08 -0.68
CA ARG A 293 -6.04 11.07 -0.64
C ARG A 293 -6.71 11.12 -2.02
N GLY A 294 -8.04 11.24 -2.05
CA GLY A 294 -8.78 11.15 -3.30
C GLY A 294 -10.23 11.64 -3.20
N ALA A 295 -10.84 11.84 -4.36
CA ALA A 295 -12.26 12.14 -4.47
C ALA A 295 -13.12 10.93 -4.07
N PRO A 296 -14.37 11.15 -3.63
CA PRO A 296 -15.32 10.07 -3.39
C PRO A 296 -15.54 9.20 -4.65
N PRO A 297 -15.94 7.93 -4.48
CA PRO A 297 -16.34 7.07 -5.58
C PRO A 297 -17.52 7.64 -6.38
N GLY A 298 -17.60 7.27 -7.65
CA GLY A 298 -18.66 7.71 -8.56
C GLY A 298 -18.11 8.41 -9.81
N LYS A 299 -18.92 9.29 -10.42
CA LYS A 299 -18.52 10.07 -11.58
C LYS A 299 -17.49 11.14 -11.20
N THR A 300 -16.62 11.48 -12.13
CA THR A 300 -15.64 12.57 -11.96
C THR A 300 -16.38 13.87 -11.63
N SER A 301 -16.07 14.46 -10.49
CA SER A 301 -16.58 15.78 -10.10
C SER A 301 -15.56 16.85 -10.46
N PRO A 302 -15.98 18.05 -10.91
CA PRO A 302 -15.08 19.18 -11.12
C PRO A 302 -14.44 19.72 -9.82
N SER A 303 -14.86 19.22 -8.65
CA SER A 303 -14.24 19.57 -7.38
C SER A 303 -12.84 18.98 -7.26
N SER A 304 -11.85 19.84 -6.97
CA SER A 304 -10.46 19.45 -6.68
C SER A 304 -10.26 18.90 -5.27
N ALA A 305 -11.31 18.81 -4.44
CA ALA A 305 -11.20 18.46 -3.03
C ALA A 305 -10.97 16.95 -2.82
N LEU A 306 -9.89 16.60 -2.13
CA LEU A 306 -9.54 15.22 -1.78
C LEU A 306 -10.16 14.87 -0.42
N THR A 307 -11.48 14.73 -0.41
CA THR A 307 -12.31 14.64 0.82
C THR A 307 -12.21 13.34 1.60
N GLY A 308 -11.38 12.38 1.18
CA GLY A 308 -11.18 11.13 1.89
C GLY A 308 -9.98 10.33 1.35
N VAL A 309 -9.95 9.05 1.69
CA VAL A 309 -8.89 8.11 1.29
C VAL A 309 -9.45 7.07 0.34
N ARG A 310 -8.78 6.90 -0.80
CA ARG A 310 -9.00 5.82 -1.75
C ARG A 310 -7.99 4.71 -1.48
N VAL A 311 -8.49 3.50 -1.27
CA VAL A 311 -7.69 2.27 -1.20
C VAL A 311 -7.99 1.46 -2.44
N ILE A 312 -6.99 1.27 -3.29
CA ILE A 312 -7.15 0.63 -4.58
C ILE A 312 -6.38 -0.67 -4.59
N LEU A 313 -7.06 -1.77 -4.93
CA LEU A 313 -6.51 -3.11 -5.03
C LEU A 313 -6.52 -3.58 -6.48
N TRP A 314 -5.37 -4.00 -6.99
CA TRP A 314 -5.23 -4.61 -8.30
C TRP A 314 -4.79 -6.06 -8.16
N ALA A 315 -5.59 -6.99 -8.67
CA ALA A 315 -5.16 -8.36 -8.89
C ALA A 315 -4.46 -8.45 -10.24
N ARG A 316 -3.34 -9.18 -10.31
CA ARG A 316 -2.46 -9.20 -11.48
C ARG A 316 -1.85 -10.57 -11.71
N LYS A 317 -1.33 -10.80 -12.92
CA LYS A 317 -0.49 -11.95 -13.22
C LYS A 317 0.72 -11.96 -12.28
N SER A 318 1.06 -13.13 -11.75
CA SER A 318 2.27 -13.29 -10.94
C SER A 318 3.51 -13.12 -11.82
N CYS A 319 4.49 -12.38 -11.31
CA CYS A 319 5.79 -12.18 -11.93
C CYS A 319 6.84 -12.74 -10.99
N PHE A 320 7.44 -13.87 -11.37
CA PHE A 320 8.52 -14.51 -10.64
C PHE A 320 9.82 -14.35 -11.44
N GLY A 321 10.91 -13.99 -10.76
CA GLY A 321 12.20 -13.70 -11.40
C GLY A 321 12.44 -12.21 -11.67
N ILE A 322 13.59 -11.92 -12.28
CA ILE A 322 14.02 -10.56 -12.60
C ILE A 322 13.52 -10.20 -14.00
N LYS A 323 12.67 -9.18 -14.09
CA LYS A 323 12.34 -8.52 -15.37
C LYS A 323 13.36 -7.42 -15.64
N ASP A 324 14.35 -7.74 -16.46
CA ASP A 324 15.29 -6.76 -17.01
C ASP A 324 14.95 -6.56 -18.49
N GLY A 325 14.79 -5.29 -18.92
CA GLY A 325 14.54 -4.93 -20.32
C GLY A 325 13.32 -4.04 -20.58
N GLU A 326 12.41 -3.89 -19.62
CA GLU A 326 11.30 -2.91 -19.70
C GLU A 326 11.72 -1.55 -19.12
N ALA A 327 11.17 -0.46 -19.67
CA ALA A 327 11.42 0.92 -19.24
C ALA A 327 11.19 1.14 -17.73
N PHE A 328 10.20 0.45 -17.18
CA PHE A 328 9.86 0.38 -15.76
C PHE A 328 9.23 -0.97 -15.44
N ASN A 329 9.18 -1.34 -14.16
CA ASN A 329 8.52 -2.57 -13.73
C ASN A 329 7.16 -2.24 -13.13
N VAL A 330 6.08 -2.84 -13.63
CA VAL A 330 4.70 -2.53 -13.17
C VAL A 330 4.41 -3.12 -11.78
N ALA A 331 4.60 -2.29 -10.75
CA ALA A 331 4.25 -2.50 -9.35
C ALA A 331 3.14 -1.50 -8.93
N LEU A 332 3.07 -1.14 -7.64
CA LEU A 332 2.05 -0.22 -7.11
C LEU A 332 2.09 1.19 -7.73
N CYS A 333 3.28 1.75 -8.00
CA CYS A 333 3.40 3.15 -8.44
C CYS A 333 2.87 3.30 -9.86
N GLU A 334 3.24 2.37 -10.72
CA GLU A 334 2.93 2.38 -12.14
C GLU A 334 1.43 2.15 -12.35
N LEU A 335 0.84 1.25 -11.57
CA LEU A 335 -0.60 1.05 -11.51
C LEU A 335 -1.36 2.28 -11.01
N ALA A 336 -0.72 3.17 -10.24
CA ALA A 336 -1.31 4.43 -9.78
C ALA A 336 -1.10 5.60 -10.76
N GLY A 337 -0.22 5.44 -11.75
CA GLY A 337 0.09 6.48 -12.73
C GLY A 337 1.44 7.18 -12.53
N HIS A 338 2.26 6.72 -11.59
CA HIS A 338 3.63 7.18 -11.36
C HIS A 338 4.62 6.19 -12.00
N LEU A 339 5.43 6.61 -12.96
CA LEU A 339 6.33 5.78 -13.76
C LEU A 339 7.80 6.08 -13.45
N PRO A 340 8.46 5.30 -12.59
CA PRO A 340 9.88 5.42 -12.29
C PRO A 340 10.70 4.74 -13.39
N VAL A 341 11.25 5.55 -14.30
CA VAL A 341 12.00 5.12 -15.47
C VAL A 341 13.48 4.97 -15.13
N LYS A 342 14.10 3.88 -15.57
CA LYS A 342 15.45 3.49 -15.14
C LYS A 342 16.57 4.03 -16.04
N THR A 343 16.27 4.40 -17.28
CA THR A 343 17.28 4.83 -18.27
C THR A 343 16.84 6.11 -18.97
N SER A 344 17.82 6.94 -19.34
CA SER A 344 17.54 8.18 -20.08
C SER A 344 16.95 7.90 -21.46
N GLN A 345 17.33 6.79 -22.11
CA GLN A 345 16.79 6.39 -23.41
C GLN A 345 15.29 6.07 -23.31
N ASP A 346 14.92 5.24 -22.33
CA ASP A 346 13.52 4.89 -22.10
C ASP A 346 12.73 6.14 -21.71
N PHE A 347 13.27 7.01 -20.85
CA PHE A 347 12.60 8.22 -20.41
C PHE A 347 12.27 9.17 -21.57
N SER A 348 13.23 9.41 -22.45
CA SER A 348 13.05 10.30 -23.60
C SER A 348 12.13 9.74 -24.68
N SER A 349 12.01 8.41 -24.79
CA SER A 349 11.22 7.74 -25.83
C SER A 349 9.86 7.22 -25.35
N LEU A 350 9.60 7.23 -24.04
CA LEU A 350 8.38 6.68 -23.46
C LEU A 350 7.15 7.51 -23.87
N THR A 351 6.19 6.83 -24.50
CA THR A 351 4.88 7.41 -24.83
C THR A 351 3.83 6.92 -23.84
N GLU A 352 2.74 7.68 -23.69
CA GLU A 352 1.59 7.25 -22.88
C GLU A 352 1.02 5.91 -23.38
N ALA A 353 0.92 5.71 -24.70
CA ALA A 353 0.44 4.46 -25.28
C ALA A 353 1.32 3.25 -24.90
N ALA A 354 2.65 3.41 -24.95
CA ALA A 354 3.59 2.38 -24.52
C ALA A 354 3.46 2.08 -23.02
N ALA A 355 3.32 3.12 -22.18
CA ALA A 355 3.11 2.95 -20.74
C ALA A 355 1.80 2.19 -20.44
N VAL A 356 0.71 2.53 -21.14
CA VAL A 356 -0.58 1.82 -21.02
C VAL A 356 -0.41 0.36 -21.42
N ALA A 357 0.30 0.05 -22.51
CA ALA A 357 0.51 -1.32 -22.97
C ALA A 357 1.26 -2.16 -21.92
N LEU A 358 2.33 -1.63 -21.32
CA LEU A 358 3.08 -2.29 -20.25
C LEU A 358 2.18 -2.57 -19.03
N ILE A 359 1.38 -1.57 -18.61
CA ILE A 359 0.46 -1.71 -17.48
C ILE A 359 -0.65 -2.74 -17.79
N GLN A 360 -1.14 -2.79 -19.03
CA GLN A 360 -2.15 -3.75 -19.44
C GLN A 360 -1.63 -5.20 -19.44
N ASP A 361 -0.36 -5.41 -19.78
CA ASP A 361 0.21 -6.75 -19.85
C ASP A 361 0.20 -7.47 -18.48
N CYS A 362 0.31 -6.73 -17.39
CA CYS A 362 0.29 -7.32 -16.04
C CYS A 362 -1.11 -7.77 -15.58
N ARG A 363 -2.19 -7.38 -16.27
CA ARG A 363 -3.57 -7.68 -15.84
C ARG A 363 -3.86 -9.17 -15.88
N LEU A 364 -4.72 -9.62 -14.96
CA LEU A 364 -5.29 -10.98 -15.04
C LEU A 364 -6.08 -11.18 -16.35
N PRO A 365 -6.18 -12.41 -16.85
CA PRO A 365 -7.13 -12.76 -17.89
C PRO A 365 -8.56 -12.33 -17.52
N PRO A 366 -9.38 -11.84 -18.47
CA PRO A 366 -10.73 -11.34 -18.17
C PRO A 366 -11.61 -12.32 -17.40
N SER A 367 -11.54 -13.62 -17.71
CA SER A 367 -12.31 -14.67 -17.02
C SER A 367 -11.99 -14.77 -15.53
N GLN A 368 -10.71 -14.68 -15.16
CA GLN A 368 -10.28 -14.68 -13.74
C GLN A 368 -10.64 -13.37 -13.04
N ALA A 369 -10.54 -12.24 -13.75
CA ALA A 369 -10.97 -10.95 -13.20
C ALA A 369 -12.48 -10.94 -12.89
N GLU A 370 -13.30 -11.52 -13.76
CA GLU A 370 -14.75 -11.69 -13.56
C GLU A 370 -15.09 -12.63 -12.40
N GLU A 371 -14.35 -13.72 -12.23
CA GLU A 371 -14.52 -14.63 -11.09
C GLU A 371 -14.22 -13.92 -9.77
N ASN A 372 -13.11 -13.18 -9.69
CA ASN A 372 -12.76 -12.37 -8.53
C ASN A 372 -13.85 -11.32 -8.22
N LEU A 373 -14.36 -10.64 -9.25
CA LEU A 373 -15.48 -9.70 -9.14
C LEU A 373 -16.73 -10.36 -8.55
N ARG A 374 -17.07 -11.57 -9.01
CA ARG A 374 -18.24 -12.34 -8.53
C ARG A 374 -18.08 -12.78 -7.08
N GLU A 375 -16.89 -13.25 -6.69
CA GLU A 375 -16.66 -13.67 -5.32
C GLU A 375 -16.67 -12.48 -4.35
N TRP A 376 -16.16 -11.31 -4.75
CA TRP A 376 -16.07 -10.15 -3.87
C TRP A 376 -17.38 -9.39 -3.70
N SER A 377 -18.20 -9.33 -4.75
CA SER A 377 -19.58 -8.81 -4.66
C SER A 377 -20.48 -9.65 -3.76
N ARG A 378 -20.12 -10.92 -3.50
CA ARG A 378 -20.85 -11.83 -2.61
C ARG A 378 -20.37 -11.81 -1.15
N VAL A 379 -19.31 -11.07 -0.83
CA VAL A 379 -18.75 -11.02 0.52
C VAL A 379 -19.72 -10.30 1.47
N PRO A 380 -20.30 -10.98 2.48
CA PRO A 380 -21.28 -10.35 3.36
C PRO A 380 -20.66 -9.20 4.17
N VAL A 381 -21.43 -8.13 4.28
CA VAL A 381 -21.18 -6.98 5.16
C VAL A 381 -21.46 -7.42 6.59
N GLY A 382 -20.42 -7.66 7.38
CA GLY A 382 -20.59 -7.97 8.80
C GLY A 382 -19.32 -8.49 9.47
N PRO A 383 -19.20 -8.31 10.81
CA PRO A 383 -18.07 -8.79 11.58
C PRO A 383 -17.91 -10.31 11.45
N ALA A 384 -16.66 -10.78 11.55
CA ALA A 384 -16.23 -12.15 11.26
C ALA A 384 -17.00 -13.27 12.01
N ASN A 385 -17.76 -12.92 13.05
CA ASN A 385 -18.49 -13.85 13.91
C ASN A 385 -19.67 -14.59 13.24
N GLN A 386 -20.16 -14.19 12.07
CA GLN A 386 -21.23 -14.95 11.39
C GLN A 386 -20.73 -16.09 10.47
N ARG A 387 -19.42 -16.22 10.22
CA ARG A 387 -18.87 -17.21 9.28
C ARG A 387 -18.65 -18.62 9.86
N LYS A 388 -18.46 -18.77 11.18
CA LYS A 388 -18.32 -20.10 11.81
C LYS A 388 -19.58 -20.97 11.65
N THR A 389 -20.74 -20.35 11.49
CA THR A 389 -22.03 -21.06 11.36
C THR A 389 -22.30 -21.55 9.94
N MET A 390 -21.85 -20.84 8.90
CA MET A 390 -22.05 -21.25 7.50
C MET A 390 -21.04 -22.32 7.04
N LEU A 391 -19.77 -22.24 7.45
CA LEU A 391 -18.78 -23.27 7.11
C LEU A 391 -19.12 -24.62 7.76
N ARG A 392 -19.65 -24.61 8.99
CA ARG A 392 -20.18 -25.81 9.66
C ARG A 392 -21.38 -26.40 8.93
N LYS A 393 -22.33 -25.60 8.42
CA LYS A 393 -23.50 -26.09 7.66
C LYS A 393 -23.11 -26.68 6.29
N ARG A 394 -22.08 -26.15 5.63
CA ARG A 394 -21.57 -26.67 4.34
C ARG A 394 -20.84 -28.01 4.51
N ASN A 395 -20.04 -28.15 5.57
CA ASN A 395 -19.40 -29.43 5.92
C ASN A 395 -20.42 -30.49 6.36
N LEU A 396 -21.46 -30.13 7.12
CA LEU A 396 -22.50 -31.08 7.53
C LEU A 396 -23.29 -31.64 6.33
N ARG A 397 -23.62 -30.80 5.33
CA ARG A 397 -24.30 -31.24 4.10
C ARG A 397 -23.44 -32.16 3.23
N ASN A 398 -22.13 -31.95 3.18
CA ASN A 398 -21.22 -32.83 2.44
C ASN A 398 -20.97 -34.18 3.14
N VAL A 399 -21.01 -34.21 4.48
CA VAL A 399 -20.94 -35.47 5.25
C VAL A 399 -22.23 -36.28 5.11
N LEU A 400 -23.41 -35.63 5.09
CA LEU A 400 -24.69 -36.31 4.90
C LEU A 400 -24.89 -36.87 3.48
N LYS A 401 -24.36 -36.21 2.44
CA LYS A 401 -24.40 -36.73 1.06
C LYS A 401 -23.49 -37.94 0.80
N ARG A 402 -22.47 -38.17 1.64
CA ARG A 402 -21.55 -39.32 1.53
C ARG A 402 -22.03 -40.57 2.28
N LYS A 403 -23.17 -40.51 2.99
CA LYS A 403 -23.68 -41.60 3.84
C LYS A 403 -24.96 -42.28 3.31
N LEU A 404 -25.35 -42.06 2.07
CA LEU A 404 -26.45 -42.82 1.44
C LEU A 404 -25.86 -43.98 0.63
N PRO A 405 -26.16 -45.25 0.96
CA PRO A 405 -25.73 -46.39 0.16
C PRO A 405 -26.53 -46.46 -1.15
N SER A 406 -25.85 -46.85 -2.24
CA SER A 406 -26.42 -47.08 -3.57
C SER A 406 -27.48 -48.19 -3.57
N PRO A 407 -28.53 -48.13 -4.40
CA PRO A 407 -29.55 -49.18 -4.44
C PRO A 407 -28.98 -50.47 -5.04
N LEU A 408 -29.09 -51.57 -4.29
CA LEU A 408 -28.80 -52.92 -4.73
C LEU A 408 -29.80 -53.37 -5.81
N THR A 409 -29.25 -53.91 -6.90
CA THR A 409 -29.93 -54.65 -7.95
C THR A 409 -30.59 -55.91 -7.38
N LEU A 410 -31.92 -55.99 -7.42
CA LEU A 410 -32.67 -57.23 -7.20
C LEU A 410 -32.77 -58.01 -8.52
N HIS A 411 -32.07 -59.15 -8.59
CA HIS A 411 -32.39 -60.22 -9.53
C HIS A 411 -33.51 -61.09 -8.92
N SER A 412 -34.66 -61.17 -9.58
CA SER A 412 -35.68 -62.18 -9.33
C SER A 412 -35.47 -63.38 -10.26
N ARG A 413 -35.37 -64.57 -9.67
CA ARG A 413 -35.63 -65.87 -10.33
C ARG A 413 -36.61 -66.64 -9.45
N LEU A 414 -37.78 -66.91 -9.99
CA LEU A 414 -38.73 -67.99 -9.71
C LEU A 414 -39.74 -67.86 -10.87
N SER A 415 -39.75 -68.69 -11.91
CA SER A 415 -40.03 -70.13 -11.93
C SER A 415 -39.49 -70.74 -13.23
#